data_AF-A0A8J8YRN7-F1
#
_entry.id   AF-A0A8J8YRN7-F1
#
_cell.length_a   1.000
_cell.length_b   1.000
_cell.length_c   1.000
_cell.angle_alpha   90.00
_cell.angle_beta   90.00
_cell.angle_gamma   90.00
#
_symmetry.space_group_name_H-M   'P 1'
#
loop_
_entity.id
_entity.type
_entity.pdbx_description
1 polymer ?
#
loop_
_entity_poly.entity_id
_entity_poly.type
_entity_poly.pdbx_seq_one_letter_code
_entity_poly.pdbx_strand_id
1 'polypeptide(L)'
;MVIPPPARAARVTRFLKPYLLRMHFSNKYVSAQVVHTPTATVACSASSQEKLLRPNMESTRDVAAAAKIGKLLGERLLLKGIPAVSIHMKREQKYHGKVKAVIDSVREAGVKLL
;
A
#
# COMPACT_ATOMS: atom_id res chain seq x y z
N MET A 1 6.37 41.16 -3.01
CA MET A 1 5.39 40.08 -3.27
C MET A 1 6.10 38.97 -4.04
N VAL A 2 6.35 37.82 -3.42
CA VAL A 2 6.95 36.67 -4.12
C VAL A 2 5.82 35.94 -4.84
N ILE A 3 5.79 36.01 -6.17
CA ILE A 3 4.83 35.22 -6.96
C ILE A 3 5.29 33.77 -6.86
N PRO A 4 4.49 32.86 -6.28
CA PRO A 4 4.87 31.46 -6.24
C PRO A 4 5.00 30.95 -7.68
N PRO A 5 6.01 30.11 -7.98
CA PRO A 5 6.16 29.55 -9.32
C PRO A 5 4.87 28.82 -9.72
N PRO A 6 4.50 28.84 -11.02
CA PRO A 6 3.28 28.21 -11.49
C PRO A 6 3.28 26.72 -11.10
N ALA A 7 2.19 26.27 -10.49
CA ALA A 7 2.04 24.89 -10.09
C ALA A 7 2.19 23.98 -11.31
N ARG A 8 3.16 23.05 -11.25
CA ARG A 8 3.41 22.11 -12.34
C ARG A 8 2.14 21.28 -12.59
N ALA A 9 1.73 21.17 -13.86
CA ALA A 9 0.57 20.37 -14.24
C ALA A 9 0.68 18.94 -13.68
N ALA A 10 -0.42 18.43 -13.14
CA ALA A 10 -0.47 17.07 -12.63
C ALA A 10 -0.20 16.07 -13.75
N ARG A 11 0.66 15.07 -13.50
CA ARG A 11 0.89 13.99 -14.47
C ARG A 11 -0.42 13.25 -14.75
N VAL A 12 -0.69 12.99 -16.03
CA VAL A 12 -1.89 12.26 -16.52
C VAL A 12 -2.04 10.89 -15.83
N THR A 13 -0.92 10.27 -15.45
CA THR A 13 -0.90 9.00 -14.71
C THR A 13 -1.67 9.03 -13.38
N ARG A 14 -1.84 10.22 -12.76
CA ARG A 14 -2.62 10.39 -11.52
C ARG A 14 -4.12 10.17 -11.72
N PHE A 15 -4.62 10.27 -12.94
CA PHE A 15 -6.03 10.06 -13.27
C PHE A 15 -6.28 8.67 -13.87
N LEU A 16 -5.36 8.18 -14.71
CA LEU A 16 -5.52 6.89 -15.40
C LEU A 16 -5.33 5.69 -14.45
N LYS A 17 -4.48 5.80 -13.43
CA LYS A 17 -4.18 4.75 -12.44
C LYS A 17 -4.33 5.36 -11.02
N PRO A 18 -5.57 5.55 -10.54
CA PRO A 18 -5.81 6.41 -9.38
C PRO A 18 -5.48 5.75 -8.04
N TYR A 19 -5.52 4.42 -7.96
CA TYR A 19 -5.24 3.68 -6.73
C TYR A 19 -3.78 3.24 -6.67
N LEU A 20 -3.06 3.76 -5.68
CA LEU A 20 -1.62 3.57 -5.54
C LEU A 20 -1.30 2.84 -4.24
N LEU A 21 -0.74 1.63 -4.33
CA LEU A 21 -0.23 0.88 -3.19
C LEU A 21 1.16 1.38 -2.78
N ARG A 22 1.25 1.89 -1.54
CA ARG A 22 2.49 2.31 -0.90
C ARG A 22 2.78 1.39 0.27
N MET A 23 3.99 0.83 0.29
CA MET A 23 4.47 -0.02 1.37
C MET A 23 5.56 0.68 2.17
N HIS A 24 5.50 0.55 3.48
CA HIS A 24 6.47 1.10 4.40
C HIS A 24 6.94 0.03 5.38
N PHE A 25 8.24 -0.20 5.41
CA PHE A 25 8.90 -1.11 6.33
C PHE A 25 9.76 -0.26 7.26
N SER A 26 9.41 -0.26 8.54
CA SER A 26 10.26 0.28 9.61
C SER A 26 10.97 -0.88 10.31
N ASN A 27 11.91 -0.56 11.21
CA ASN A 27 12.65 -1.56 11.98
C ASN A 27 11.72 -2.44 12.85
N LYS A 28 10.57 -1.89 13.25
CA LYS A 28 9.62 -2.56 14.16
C LYS A 28 8.30 -2.95 13.50
N TYR A 29 7.89 -2.28 12.43
CA TYR A 29 6.53 -2.39 11.90
C TYR A 29 6.51 -2.47 10.39
N VAL A 30 5.47 -3.14 9.89
CA VAL A 30 5.12 -3.19 8.48
C VAL A 30 3.79 -2.47 8.28
N SER A 31 3.71 -1.62 7.27
CA SER A 31 2.46 -0.97 6.88
C SER A 31 2.32 -0.89 5.37
N ALA A 32 1.08 -1.00 4.92
CA ALA A 32 0.71 -0.90 3.52
C ALA A 32 -0.57 -0.05 3.42
N GLN A 33 -0.59 0.86 2.44
CA GLN A 33 -1.70 1.79 2.24
C GLN A 33 -2.00 1.92 0.76
N VAL A 34 -3.27 1.98 0.41
CA VAL A 34 -3.75 2.31 -0.92
C VAL A 34 -4.31 3.72 -0.89
N VAL A 35 -3.70 4.60 -1.68
CA VAL A 35 -4.03 6.03 -1.76
C VAL A 35 -4.73 6.31 -3.08
N HIS A 36 -5.80 7.09 -3.04
CA HIS A 36 -6.46 7.64 -4.21
C HIS A 36 -5.78 8.96 -4.63
N THR A 37 -5.08 8.98 -5.77
CA THR A 37 -4.25 10.13 -6.18
C THR A 37 -5.01 11.41 -6.52
N PRO A 38 -6.25 11.39 -7.08
CA PRO A 38 -7.03 12.60 -7.32
C PRO A 38 -7.54 13.27 -6.04
N THR A 39 -8.09 12.49 -5.11
CA THR A 39 -8.69 13.02 -3.87
C THR A 39 -7.67 13.13 -2.72
N ALA A 40 -6.47 12.58 -2.90
CA ALA A 40 -5.43 12.46 -1.87
C ALA A 40 -5.88 11.74 -0.58
N THR A 41 -6.96 10.95 -0.66
CA THR A 41 -7.51 10.19 0.46
C THR A 41 -6.93 8.78 0.50
N VAL A 42 -6.81 8.22 1.71
CA VAL A 42 -6.40 6.82 1.89
C VAL A 42 -7.64 5.95 1.74
N ALA A 43 -7.70 5.17 0.65
CA ALA A 43 -8.81 4.27 0.38
C ALA A 43 -8.78 3.09 1.36
N CYS A 44 -7.63 2.43 1.50
CA CYS A 44 -7.44 1.34 2.46
C CYS A 44 -6.09 1.46 3.14
N SER A 45 -6.01 1.09 4.41
CA SER A 45 -4.75 0.96 5.14
C SER A 45 -4.74 -0.39 5.84
N ALA A 46 -3.55 -0.95 6.01
CA ALA A 46 -3.29 -2.13 6.81
C ALA A 46 -1.92 -1.97 7.49
N SER A 47 -1.86 -2.11 8.81
CA SER A 47 -0.58 -2.05 9.53
C SER A 47 -0.52 -2.99 10.72
N SER A 48 0.69 -3.48 11.03
CA SER A 48 0.95 -4.26 12.24
C SER A 48 0.72 -3.48 13.55
N GLN A 49 0.49 -2.16 13.48
CA GLN A 49 0.24 -1.31 14.63
C GLN A 49 -1.25 -1.20 15.00
N GLU A 50 -2.15 -1.72 14.16
CA GLU A 50 -3.58 -1.72 14.45
C GLU A 50 -3.86 -2.46 15.76
N LYS A 51 -4.72 -1.87 16.61
CA LYS A 51 -5.03 -2.42 17.94
C LYS A 51 -5.58 -3.85 17.86
N LEU A 52 -6.29 -4.18 16.79
CA LEU A 52 -6.87 -5.50 16.55
C LEU A 52 -5.83 -6.55 16.09
N LEU A 53 -4.75 -6.11 15.45
CA LEU A 53 -3.71 -6.99 14.91
C LEU A 53 -2.53 -7.18 15.86
N ARG A 54 -2.26 -6.19 16.72
CA ARG A 54 -1.21 -6.26 17.75
C ARG A 54 -1.22 -7.53 18.61
N PRO A 55 -2.36 -8.02 19.14
CA PRO A 55 -2.37 -9.23 19.98
C PRO A 55 -2.22 -10.51 19.14
N ASN A 56 -2.55 -10.49 17.85
CA ASN A 56 -2.59 -11.66 16.97
C ASN A 56 -1.28 -11.86 16.17
N MET A 57 -0.26 -11.04 16.43
CA MET A 57 1.02 -11.08 15.72
C MET A 57 2.15 -11.30 16.73
N GLU A 58 2.71 -12.51 16.75
CA GLU A 58 3.93 -12.83 17.52
C GLU A 58 5.13 -11.98 17.06
N SER A 59 5.19 -11.71 15.75
CA SER A 59 6.21 -10.87 15.13
C SER A 59 5.57 -9.78 14.28
N THR A 60 5.99 -8.53 14.49
CA THR A 60 5.47 -7.36 13.76
C THR A 60 6.29 -6.97 12.54
N ARG A 61 7.44 -7.63 12.30
CA ARG A 61 8.42 -7.23 11.28
C ARG A 61 8.79 -8.29 10.26
N ASP A 62 8.41 -9.54 10.45
CA ASP A 62 8.92 -10.65 9.63
C ASP A 62 8.18 -10.80 8.30
N VAL A 63 8.66 -11.70 7.44
CA VAL A 63 8.04 -12.00 6.14
C VAL A 63 6.62 -12.52 6.31
N ALA A 64 6.37 -13.32 7.36
CA ALA A 64 5.03 -13.79 7.72
C ALA A 64 4.09 -12.63 8.10
N ALA A 65 4.61 -11.62 8.81
CA ALA A 65 3.86 -10.42 9.17
C ALA A 65 3.44 -9.62 7.91
N ALA A 66 4.39 -9.48 6.97
CA ALA A 66 4.15 -8.82 5.70
C ALA A 66 3.08 -9.55 4.85
N ALA A 67 3.12 -10.87 4.81
CA ALA A 67 2.10 -11.68 4.13
C ALA A 67 0.71 -11.49 4.75
N LYS A 68 0.59 -11.57 6.10
CA LYS A 68 -0.67 -11.33 6.82
C LYS A 68 -1.27 -9.95 6.50
N ILE A 69 -0.43 -8.90 6.51
CA ILE A 69 -0.86 -7.54 6.16
C ILE A 69 -1.30 -7.45 4.70
N GLY A 70 -0.60 -8.13 3.79
CA GLY A 70 -0.99 -8.18 2.37
C GLY A 70 -2.35 -8.82 2.16
N LYS A 71 -2.63 -9.96 2.81
CA LYS A 71 -3.93 -10.64 2.73
C LYS A 71 -5.07 -9.76 3.23
N LEU A 72 -4.89 -9.20 4.43
CA LEU A 72 -5.89 -8.33 5.06
C LEU A 72 -6.13 -7.03 4.29
N LEU A 73 -5.09 -6.49 3.64
CA LEU A 73 -5.26 -5.36 2.73
C LEU A 73 -6.06 -5.75 1.49
N GLY A 74 -5.79 -6.92 0.91
CA GLY A 74 -6.53 -7.46 -0.23
C GLY A 74 -8.01 -7.65 0.07
N GLU A 75 -8.34 -8.27 1.20
CA GLU A 75 -9.73 -8.44 1.68
C GLU A 75 -10.43 -7.08 1.83
N ARG A 76 -9.76 -6.09 2.44
CA ARG A 76 -10.30 -4.72 2.57
C ARG A 76 -10.52 -4.05 1.22
N LEU A 77 -9.66 -4.30 0.22
CA LEU A 77 -9.81 -3.74 -1.13
C LEU A 77 -10.99 -4.37 -1.87
N LEU A 78 -11.18 -5.68 -1.75
CA LEU A 78 -12.33 -6.38 -2.33
C LEU A 78 -13.64 -5.88 -1.71
N LEU A 79 -13.69 -5.72 -0.38
CA LEU A 79 -14.86 -5.18 0.32
C LEU A 79 -15.21 -3.75 -0.13
N LYS A 80 -14.20 -2.95 -0.50
CA LYS A 80 -14.40 -1.60 -1.05
C LYS A 80 -14.65 -1.57 -2.56
N GLY A 81 -14.66 -2.72 -3.23
CA GLY A 81 -14.88 -2.81 -4.68
C GLY A 81 -13.75 -2.21 -5.51
N ILE A 82 -12.49 -2.28 -5.03
CA ILE A 82 -11.31 -1.78 -5.77
C ILE A 82 -10.57 -2.99 -6.38
N PRO A 83 -10.79 -3.32 -7.68
CA PRO A 83 -10.25 -4.53 -8.29
C PRO A 83 -8.81 -4.38 -8.76
N ALA A 84 -8.32 -3.16 -8.97
CA ALA A 84 -7.01 -2.90 -9.55
C ALA A 84 -6.23 -1.81 -8.81
N VAL A 85 -4.95 -2.07 -8.54
CA VAL A 85 -4.07 -1.16 -7.81
C VAL A 85 -2.69 -1.13 -8.46
N SER A 86 -2.11 0.06 -8.58
CA SER A 86 -0.73 0.23 -9.06
C SER A 86 0.26 0.28 -7.91
N ILE A 87 1.37 -0.45 -8.06
CA ILE A 87 2.39 -0.53 -7.01
C ILE A 87 3.36 0.63 -7.15
N HIS A 88 3.55 1.39 -6.07
CA HIS A 88 4.56 2.43 -6.02
C HIS A 88 5.61 2.12 -4.96
N MET A 89 6.74 1.62 -5.42
CA MET A 89 7.89 1.27 -4.60
C MET A 89 8.77 2.50 -4.38
N LYS A 90 9.35 2.63 -3.18
CA LYS A 90 10.43 3.60 -2.96
C LYS A 90 11.65 3.17 -3.78
N ARG A 91 12.51 4.11 -4.17
CA ARG A 91 13.71 3.84 -4.99
C ARG A 91 14.64 2.76 -4.40
N GLU A 92 14.67 2.64 -3.08
CA GLU A 92 15.49 1.67 -2.34
C GLU A 92 14.83 0.28 -2.24
N GLN A 93 13.51 0.19 -2.47
CA GLN A 93 12.78 -1.06 -2.35
C GLN A 93 12.98 -1.87 -3.63
N LYS A 94 13.45 -3.11 -3.46
CA LYS A 94 13.50 -4.12 -4.53
C LYS A 94 12.42 -5.16 -4.29
N TYR A 95 11.96 -5.80 -5.35
CA TYR A 95 11.00 -6.92 -5.25
C TYR A 95 11.72 -8.14 -4.66
N HIS A 96 11.84 -8.15 -3.34
CA HIS A 96 12.50 -9.19 -2.56
C HIS A 96 11.99 -9.20 -1.12
N GLY A 97 12.13 -10.34 -0.44
CA GLY A 97 11.81 -10.50 0.98
C GLY A 97 10.40 -10.02 1.33
N LYS A 98 10.31 -9.04 2.23
CA LYS A 98 9.03 -8.51 2.74
C LYS A 98 8.19 -7.83 1.67
N VAL A 99 8.81 -7.14 0.72
CA VAL A 99 8.10 -6.45 -0.38
C VAL A 99 7.42 -7.48 -1.27
N LYS A 100 8.14 -8.55 -1.61
CA LYS A 100 7.61 -9.68 -2.37
C LYS A 100 6.42 -10.31 -1.66
N ALA A 101 6.54 -10.59 -0.36
CA ALA A 101 5.47 -11.19 0.43
C ALA A 101 4.17 -10.37 0.44
N VAL A 102 4.25 -9.05 0.57
CA VAL A 102 3.04 -8.19 0.49
C VAL A 102 2.41 -8.29 -0.89
N ILE A 103 3.20 -8.15 -1.95
CA ILE A 103 2.71 -8.15 -3.33
C ILE A 103 2.07 -9.50 -3.69
N ASP A 104 2.71 -10.60 -3.33
CA ASP A 104 2.22 -11.95 -3.60
C ASP A 104 0.91 -12.21 -2.84
N SER A 105 0.82 -11.79 -1.56
CA SER A 105 -0.41 -11.92 -0.77
C SER A 105 -1.57 -11.06 -1.28
N VAL A 106 -1.30 -9.83 -1.78
CA VAL A 106 -2.33 -8.99 -2.40
C VAL A 106 -2.82 -9.60 -3.72
N ARG A 107 -1.92 -10.24 -4.47
CA ARG A 107 -2.26 -10.96 -5.71
C ARG A 107 -3.10 -12.20 -5.43
N GLU A 108 -2.75 -12.99 -4.41
CA GLU A 108 -3.53 -14.15 -3.96
C GLU A 108 -4.94 -13.76 -3.51
N ALA A 109 -5.08 -12.59 -2.89
CA ALA A 109 -6.38 -12.03 -2.53
C ALA A 109 -7.22 -11.55 -3.74
N GLY A 110 -6.77 -11.76 -4.98
CA GLY A 110 -7.57 -11.49 -6.18
C GLY A 110 -7.52 -10.05 -6.68
N VAL A 111 -6.67 -9.19 -6.10
CA VAL A 111 -6.49 -7.81 -6.59
C VAL A 111 -5.54 -7.80 -7.78
N LYS A 112 -5.96 -7.17 -8.88
CA LYS A 112 -5.13 -7.02 -10.09
C LYS A 112 -4.07 -5.94 -9.89
N LEU A 113 -2.81 -6.30 -10.11
CA LEU A 113 -1.69 -5.37 -9.99
C LEU A 113 -1.35 -4.78 -11.37
N LEU A 114 -1.25 -3.44 -11.44
CA LEU A 114 -1.07 -2.62 -12.67
C LEU A 114 0.24 -1.86 -12.73
#